data_AF-A0A6L6EW41-F1
#
_entry.id   AF-A0A6L6EW41-F1
#
_cell.length_a   1.000
_cell.length_b   1.000
_cell.length_c   1.000
_cell.angle_alpha   90.00
_cell.angle_beta   90.00
_cell.angle_gamma   90.00
#
_symmetry.space_group_name_H-M   'P 1'
#
loop_
_entity.id
_entity.type
_entity.pdbx_description
1 polymer ?
#
loop_
_entity_poly.entity_id
_entity_poly.type
_entity_poly.pdbx_seq_one_letter_code
_entity_poly.pdbx_strand_id
1 'polypeptide(L)'
;AHGVLPVPVPAVVALLAGAPTYGLDVERELTTPTGAALLAANVVEWGGMPAMTIERSGYGAGTADLGDRPNLTRVVIGTRSATDAIEGQAVVLLETNVDDVTGETLAYVIEQLLAAGAHDAWLTPIIMKKGRPACTVSVLADPSDAAALREVLVRETGTMGVRGRTMERWPQARIFDTVMIDGHEIRVKSTAGRAKAEYDDVARAARALGEPLREITRRAEEAWRER
;
A
#
# COMPACT_ATOMS: atom_id res chain seq x y z
N ALA A 1 -25.34 22.06 28.57
CA ALA A 1 -25.75 20.94 27.70
C ALA A 1 -25.46 21.34 26.25
N HIS A 2 -24.79 20.49 25.47
CA HIS A 2 -24.23 20.85 24.15
C HIS A 2 -25.22 20.79 22.97
N GLY A 3 -26.52 20.59 23.22
CA GLY A 3 -27.52 20.40 22.16
C GLY A 3 -27.43 19.02 21.48
N VAL A 4 -28.17 18.84 20.38
CA VAL A 4 -28.11 17.64 19.55
C VAL A 4 -26.93 17.78 18.59
N LEU A 5 -26.05 16.79 18.57
CA LEU A 5 -24.87 16.75 17.73
C LEU A 5 -24.99 15.60 16.71
N PRO A 6 -24.35 15.71 15.53
CA PRO A 6 -24.28 14.60 14.59
C PRO A 6 -23.54 13.42 15.21
N VAL A 7 -23.81 12.21 14.71
CA VAL A 7 -23.08 10.99 15.06
C VAL A 7 -22.15 10.63 13.89
N PRO A 8 -20.84 10.41 14.13
CA PRO A 8 -20.12 10.59 15.40
C PRO A 8 -20.03 12.06 15.82
N VAL A 9 -19.89 12.32 17.12
CA VAL A 9 -19.79 13.69 17.61
C VAL A 9 -18.48 14.35 17.13
N PRO A 10 -18.42 15.68 16.95
CA PRO A 10 -17.25 16.35 16.39
C PRO A 10 -15.93 16.05 17.11
N ALA A 11 -15.98 15.79 18.43
CA ALA A 11 -14.80 15.41 19.21
C ALA A 11 -14.23 14.05 18.80
N VAL A 12 -15.06 13.06 18.47
CA VAL A 12 -14.61 11.74 18.01
C VAL A 12 -13.94 11.85 16.65
N VAL A 13 -14.54 12.61 15.74
CA VAL A 13 -13.98 12.87 14.41
C VAL A 13 -12.60 13.54 14.52
N ALA A 14 -12.45 14.53 15.39
CA ALA A 14 -11.18 15.21 15.61
C ALA A 14 -10.11 14.30 16.22
N LEU A 15 -10.49 13.46 17.21
CA LEU A 15 -9.57 12.54 17.88
C LEU A 15 -9.04 11.44 16.95
N LEU A 16 -9.87 10.98 16.00
CA LEU A 16 -9.54 9.88 15.09
C LEU A 16 -9.12 10.36 13.70
N ALA A 17 -8.74 11.63 13.55
CA ALA A 17 -8.22 12.15 12.29
C ALA A 17 -6.98 11.34 11.84
N GLY A 18 -7.07 10.73 10.65
CA GLY A 18 -6.02 9.87 10.10
C GLY A 18 -6.12 8.39 10.48
N ALA A 19 -7.04 7.99 11.36
CA ALA A 19 -7.31 6.59 11.65
C ALA A 19 -8.23 5.96 10.57
N PRO A 20 -8.05 4.67 10.23
CA PRO A 20 -9.00 3.97 9.36
C PRO A 20 -10.35 3.85 10.07
N THR A 21 -11.41 4.33 9.43
CA THR A 21 -12.77 4.35 9.97
C THR A 21 -13.77 3.91 8.92
N TYR A 22 -14.92 3.39 9.36
CA TYR A 22 -16.04 3.04 8.51
C TYR A 22 -17.36 3.40 9.21
N GLY A 23 -18.38 3.72 8.42
CA GLY A 23 -19.71 4.02 8.91
C GLY A 23 -20.57 2.76 9.03
N LEU A 24 -21.54 2.81 9.95
CA LEU A 24 -22.59 1.80 10.08
C LEU A 24 -23.94 2.53 10.12
N ASP A 25 -24.97 1.93 9.53
CA ASP A 25 -26.33 2.46 9.57
C ASP A 25 -26.96 2.19 10.95
N VAL A 26 -26.53 2.95 11.96
CA VAL A 26 -26.94 2.86 13.35
C VAL A 26 -27.11 4.27 13.90
N GLU A 27 -28.29 4.57 14.47
CA GLU A 27 -28.62 5.88 15.05
C GLU A 27 -27.98 6.11 16.43
N ARG A 28 -26.75 5.61 16.64
CA ARG A 28 -25.98 5.76 17.90
C ARG A 28 -24.49 5.80 17.65
N GLU A 29 -23.78 6.53 18.51
CA GLU A 29 -22.33 6.57 18.52
C GLU A 29 -21.74 5.28 19.13
N LEU A 30 -21.16 4.44 18.28
CA LEU A 30 -20.52 3.18 18.71
C LEU A 30 -19.10 3.39 19.23
N THR A 31 -18.40 4.41 18.71
CA THR A 31 -17.10 4.84 19.22
C THR A 31 -17.26 6.13 20.00
N THR A 32 -17.34 6.02 21.32
CA THR A 32 -17.51 7.18 22.21
C THR A 32 -16.23 8.04 22.28
N PRO A 33 -16.32 9.32 22.68
CA PRO A 33 -15.14 10.18 22.86
C PRO A 33 -14.05 9.57 23.74
N THR A 34 -14.44 8.86 24.80
CA THR A 34 -13.49 8.18 25.68
C THR A 34 -12.76 7.04 24.96
N GLY A 35 -13.50 6.20 24.21
CA GLY A 35 -12.91 5.13 23.42
C GLY A 35 -11.97 5.67 22.34
N ALA A 36 -12.40 6.71 21.63
CA ALA A 36 -11.58 7.40 20.64
C ALA A 36 -10.29 7.96 21.23
N ALA A 37 -10.36 8.62 22.40
CA ALA A 37 -9.20 9.18 23.08
C ALA A 37 -8.21 8.09 23.53
N LEU A 38 -8.71 6.96 24.07
CA LEU A 38 -7.87 5.83 24.44
C LEU A 38 -7.12 5.25 23.24
N LEU A 39 -7.81 5.08 22.10
CA LEU A 39 -7.16 4.58 20.89
C LEU A 39 -6.15 5.58 20.34
N ALA A 40 -6.53 6.85 20.19
CA ALA A 40 -5.66 7.90 19.68
C ALA A 40 -4.36 8.06 20.51
N ALA A 41 -4.43 7.82 21.83
CA ALA A 41 -3.27 7.94 22.72
C ALA A 41 -2.37 6.70 22.77
N ASN A 42 -2.89 5.50 22.49
CA ASN A 42 -2.17 4.24 22.74
C ASN A 42 -1.87 3.43 21.47
N VAL A 43 -2.52 3.71 20.35
CA VAL A 43 -2.32 2.94 19.12
C VAL A 43 -1.01 3.38 18.45
N VAL A 44 -0.11 2.42 18.25
CA VAL A 44 1.16 2.60 17.51
C VAL A 44 0.98 2.27 16.03
N GLU A 45 0.08 1.33 15.71
CA GLU A 45 -0.16 0.83 14.35
C GLU A 45 -1.64 0.46 14.20
N TRP A 46 -2.25 0.87 13.08
CA TRP A 46 -3.64 0.51 12.74
C TRP A 46 -3.65 -0.62 11.70
N GLY A 47 -4.56 -1.58 11.86
CA GLY A 47 -4.71 -2.67 10.89
C GLY A 47 -5.56 -3.81 11.39
N GLY A 48 -5.57 -4.90 10.61
CA GLY A 48 -6.17 -6.17 11.02
C GLY A 48 -5.41 -6.80 12.20
N MET A 49 -6.04 -7.78 12.86
CA MET A 49 -5.39 -8.56 13.91
C MET A 49 -4.19 -9.32 13.31
N PRO A 50 -2.96 -9.13 13.84
CA PRO A 50 -1.79 -9.78 13.30
C PRO A 50 -1.78 -11.28 13.64
N ALA A 51 -0.97 -12.06 12.91
CA ALA A 51 -0.64 -13.42 13.32
C ALA A 51 0.04 -13.40 14.70
N MET A 52 -0.60 -14.03 15.68
CA MET A 52 -0.17 -13.96 17.06
C MET A 52 -0.59 -15.20 17.84
N THR A 53 0.17 -15.52 18.88
CA THR A 53 -0.28 -16.44 19.92
C THR A 53 -1.13 -15.64 20.90
N ILE A 54 -2.43 -15.95 20.97
CA ILE A 54 -3.35 -15.30 21.90
C ILE A 54 -3.01 -15.75 23.33
N GLU A 55 -2.71 -14.78 24.19
CA GLU A 55 -2.49 -15.04 25.61
C GLU A 55 -3.76 -14.79 26.42
N ARG A 56 -4.49 -13.71 26.09
CA ARG A 56 -5.72 -13.30 26.77
C ARG A 56 -6.69 -12.67 25.79
N SER A 57 -7.98 -12.82 26.07
CA SER A 57 -9.02 -12.04 25.41
C SER A 57 -10.04 -11.56 26.44
N GLY A 58 -10.70 -10.45 26.12
CA GLY A 58 -11.71 -9.85 26.96
C GLY A 58 -12.74 -9.09 26.13
N TYR A 59 -13.94 -8.95 26.69
CA TYR A 59 -15.02 -8.19 26.09
C TYR A 59 -15.52 -7.14 27.09
N GLY A 60 -15.74 -5.93 26.60
CA GLY A 60 -16.46 -4.87 27.29
C GLY A 60 -17.82 -4.68 26.63
N ALA A 61 -18.91 -4.81 27.40
CA ALA A 61 -20.24 -4.56 26.89
C ALA A 61 -20.65 -3.10 27.07
N GLY A 62 -21.17 -2.50 25.99
CA GLY A 62 -21.89 -1.24 26.08
C GLY A 62 -23.29 -1.44 26.68
N THR A 63 -23.86 -0.37 27.22
CA THR A 63 -25.19 -0.41 27.88
C THR A 63 -26.37 -0.30 26.90
N ALA A 64 -26.11 0.08 25.64
CA ALA A 64 -27.15 0.20 24.63
C ALA A 64 -27.44 -1.16 23.98
N ASP A 65 -28.72 -1.48 23.84
CA ASP A 65 -29.20 -2.56 22.99
C ASP A 65 -29.31 -2.07 21.55
N LEU A 66 -28.68 -2.80 20.64
CA LEU A 66 -28.64 -2.49 19.21
C LEU A 66 -29.58 -3.43 18.41
N GLY A 67 -30.17 -4.45 19.05
CA GLY A 67 -31.11 -5.39 18.44
C GLY A 67 -30.48 -6.36 17.45
N ASP A 68 -29.94 -5.86 16.33
CA ASP A 68 -29.41 -6.66 15.23
C ASP A 68 -27.94 -7.09 15.42
N ARG A 69 -27.26 -6.55 16.44
CA ARG A 69 -25.84 -6.80 16.70
C ARG A 69 -25.46 -6.67 18.17
N PRO A 70 -24.40 -7.37 18.61
CA PRO A 70 -23.87 -7.20 19.95
C PRO A 70 -23.16 -5.85 20.10
N ASN A 71 -23.48 -5.10 21.15
CA ASN A 71 -22.74 -3.88 21.54
C ASN A 71 -21.52 -4.24 22.40
N LEU A 72 -20.51 -4.85 21.78
CA LEU A 72 -19.33 -5.36 22.47
C LEU A 72 -18.04 -4.79 21.85
N THR A 73 -17.12 -4.37 22.70
CA THR A 73 -15.72 -4.13 22.31
C THR A 73 -14.88 -5.32 22.73
N ARG A 74 -14.10 -5.89 21.81
CA ARG A 74 -13.19 -7.01 22.09
C ARG A 74 -11.75 -6.52 22.16
N VAL A 75 -11.04 -6.97 23.18
CA VAL A 75 -9.58 -6.80 23.31
C VAL A 75 -8.93 -8.18 23.27
N VAL A 76 -7.86 -8.31 22.49
CA VAL A 76 -7.03 -9.51 22.40
C VAL A 76 -5.60 -9.11 22.69
N ILE A 77 -4.96 -9.81 23.62
CA ILE A 77 -3.57 -9.60 24.04
C ILE A 77 -2.80 -10.87 23.73
N GLY A 78 -1.59 -10.69 23.20
CA GLY A 78 -0.66 -11.79 23.03
C GLY A 78 0.59 -11.36 22.28
N THR A 79 1.49 -12.31 22.10
CA THR A 79 2.75 -12.09 21.40
C THR A 79 2.60 -12.34 19.92
N ARG A 80 3.09 -11.42 19.09
CA ARG A 80 3.29 -11.67 17.65
C ARG A 80 4.13 -12.94 17.50
N SER A 81 3.72 -13.84 16.62
CA SER A 81 4.47 -15.08 16.41
C SER A 81 5.81 -14.74 15.77
N ALA A 82 6.92 -15.12 16.38
CA ALA A 82 8.29 -14.89 15.87
C ALA A 82 8.65 -15.82 14.70
N THR A 83 7.80 -16.81 14.41
CA THR A 83 7.85 -17.59 13.17
C THR A 83 7.33 -16.72 12.03
N ASP A 84 8.18 -15.80 11.59
CA ASP A 84 8.12 -15.18 10.27
C ASP A 84 8.44 -16.24 9.19
N ALA A 85 7.61 -17.28 9.08
CA ALA A 85 7.11 -17.55 7.75
C ALA A 85 6.10 -16.42 7.54
N ILE A 86 6.58 -15.25 7.07
CA ILE A 86 5.69 -14.26 6.48
C ILE A 86 4.83 -15.10 5.53
N GLU A 87 3.55 -15.31 5.79
CA GLU A 87 2.72 -15.97 4.78
C GLU A 87 2.76 -15.04 3.58
N GLY A 88 3.08 -15.59 2.41
CA GLY A 88 3.24 -14.76 1.23
C GLY A 88 1.92 -14.04 0.96
N GLN A 89 2.00 -12.72 0.76
CA GLN A 89 0.84 -11.92 0.39
C GLN A 89 0.32 -12.42 -0.95
N ALA A 90 -0.96 -12.78 -0.99
CA ALA A 90 -1.62 -13.15 -2.24
C ALA A 90 -1.53 -11.98 -3.23
N VAL A 91 -1.05 -12.28 -4.42
CA VAL A 91 -0.95 -11.35 -5.55
C VAL A 91 -1.39 -12.06 -6.82
N VAL A 92 -1.86 -11.30 -7.81
CA VAL A 92 -2.17 -11.83 -9.13
C VAL A 92 -1.15 -11.34 -10.13
N LEU A 93 -0.63 -12.25 -10.95
CA LEU A 93 0.07 -11.90 -12.19
C LEU A 93 -0.92 -12.00 -13.35
N LEU A 94 -1.21 -10.87 -13.99
CA LEU A 94 -1.99 -10.78 -15.21
C LEU A 94 -1.06 -10.63 -16.40
N GLU A 95 -1.36 -11.30 -17.51
CA GLU A 95 -0.55 -11.22 -18.72
C GLU A 95 -1.39 -11.23 -19.99
N THR A 96 -0.89 -10.55 -21.02
CA THR A 96 -1.40 -10.66 -22.38
C THR A 96 -0.26 -10.57 -23.39
N ASN A 97 -0.42 -11.21 -24.54
CA ASN A 97 0.57 -11.18 -25.62
C ASN A 97 0.03 -10.29 -26.73
N VAL A 98 0.84 -9.39 -27.24
CA VAL A 98 0.48 -8.43 -28.29
C VAL A 98 1.54 -8.40 -29.39
N ASP A 99 1.11 -8.54 -30.65
CA ASP A 99 1.98 -8.52 -31.85
C ASP A 99 1.67 -7.36 -32.81
N ASP A 100 0.65 -6.56 -32.51
CA ASP A 100 0.12 -5.45 -33.33
C ASP A 100 0.13 -4.10 -32.61
N VAL A 101 0.78 -4.02 -31.44
CA VAL A 101 0.89 -2.81 -30.60
C VAL A 101 2.26 -2.18 -30.76
N THR A 102 2.31 -0.84 -30.88
CA THR A 102 3.57 -0.10 -31.03
C THR A 102 4.30 0.05 -29.69
N GLY A 103 5.61 0.34 -29.75
CA GLY A 103 6.40 0.63 -28.55
C GLY A 103 5.88 1.83 -27.75
N GLU A 104 5.32 2.84 -28.42
CA GLU A 104 4.71 4.02 -27.77
C GLU A 104 3.48 3.63 -26.97
N THR A 105 2.59 2.82 -27.55
CA THR A 105 1.42 2.30 -26.83
C THR A 105 1.84 1.39 -25.67
N LEU A 106 2.87 0.55 -25.86
CA LEU A 106 3.39 -0.29 -24.78
C LEU A 106 3.95 0.54 -23.61
N ALA A 107 4.69 1.62 -23.88
CA ALA A 107 5.18 2.52 -22.85
C ALA A 107 4.01 3.18 -22.09
N TYR A 108 3.02 3.69 -22.82
CA TYR A 108 1.82 4.29 -22.24
C TYR A 108 1.03 3.30 -21.37
N VAL A 109 0.87 2.05 -21.82
CA VAL A 109 0.18 0.99 -21.05
C VAL A 109 0.87 0.75 -19.71
N ILE A 110 2.21 0.71 -19.66
CA ILE A 110 2.96 0.53 -18.41
C ILE A 110 2.67 1.66 -17.42
N GLU A 111 2.68 2.91 -17.88
CA GLU A 111 2.36 4.07 -17.04
C GLU A 111 0.93 4.00 -16.49
N GLN A 112 -0.04 3.67 -17.34
CA GLN A 112 -1.44 3.56 -16.96
C GLN A 112 -1.70 2.43 -15.94
N LEU A 113 -1.01 1.31 -16.07
CA LEU A 113 -1.11 0.19 -15.14
C LEU A 113 -0.55 0.54 -13.76
N LEU A 114 0.61 1.21 -13.71
CA LEU A 114 1.19 1.68 -12.45
C LEU A 114 0.31 2.74 -11.79
N ALA A 115 -0.22 3.69 -12.56
CA ALA A 115 -1.15 4.70 -12.06
C ALA A 115 -2.48 4.10 -11.54
N ALA A 116 -2.92 2.98 -12.12
CA ALA A 116 -4.10 2.23 -11.70
C ALA A 116 -3.87 1.30 -10.49
N GLY A 117 -2.69 1.33 -9.86
CA GLY A 117 -2.41 0.60 -8.61
C GLY A 117 -1.63 -0.71 -8.77
N ALA A 118 -1.15 -1.03 -9.97
CA ALA A 118 -0.26 -2.19 -10.15
C ALA A 118 0.96 -2.08 -9.22
N HIS A 119 1.32 -3.18 -8.58
CA HIS A 119 2.57 -3.26 -7.81
C HIS A 119 3.80 -3.19 -8.71
N ASP A 120 3.69 -3.76 -9.91
CA ASP A 120 4.72 -3.71 -10.94
C ASP A 120 4.09 -3.99 -12.32
N ALA A 121 4.71 -3.47 -13.38
CA ALA A 121 4.32 -3.71 -14.75
C ALA A 121 5.56 -3.72 -15.66
N TRP A 122 5.66 -4.72 -16.54
CA TRP A 122 6.83 -4.86 -17.43
C TRP A 122 6.48 -5.53 -18.75
N LEU A 123 7.45 -5.49 -19.67
CA LEU A 123 7.37 -6.05 -21.01
C LEU A 123 8.39 -7.17 -21.19
N THR A 124 7.99 -8.29 -21.77
CA THR A 124 8.89 -9.39 -22.17
C THR A 124 8.82 -9.60 -23.68
N PRO A 125 9.92 -9.44 -24.44
CA PRO A 125 9.91 -9.71 -25.88
C PRO A 125 9.75 -11.21 -26.13
N ILE A 126 8.88 -11.57 -27.08
CA ILE A 126 8.60 -12.95 -27.47
C ILE A 126 8.50 -13.09 -28.99
N ILE A 127 8.58 -14.32 -29.48
CA ILE A 127 8.23 -14.67 -30.87
C ILE A 127 6.95 -15.50 -30.85
N MET A 128 5.95 -15.08 -31.63
CA MET A 128 4.67 -15.77 -31.78
C MET A 128 4.62 -16.61 -33.07
N LYS A 129 3.50 -17.32 -33.25
CA LYS A 129 3.22 -18.11 -34.48
C LYS A 129 3.48 -17.27 -35.73
N LYS A 130 3.89 -17.94 -36.82
CA LYS A 130 4.28 -17.29 -38.09
C LYS A 130 5.51 -16.36 -37.95
N GLY A 131 6.33 -16.56 -36.91
CA GLY A 131 7.58 -15.82 -36.71
C GLY A 131 7.39 -14.35 -36.36
N ARG A 132 6.21 -13.97 -35.85
CA ARG A 132 5.88 -12.57 -35.54
C ARG A 132 6.57 -12.13 -34.24
N PRO A 133 7.37 -11.06 -34.26
CA PRO A 133 7.81 -10.41 -33.03
C PRO A 133 6.62 -9.87 -32.23
N ALA A 134 6.64 -10.05 -30.92
CA ALA A 134 5.58 -9.66 -30.01
C ALA A 134 6.16 -9.26 -28.64
N CYS A 135 5.30 -8.73 -27.78
CA CYS A 135 5.59 -8.53 -26.36
C CYS A 135 4.52 -9.22 -25.50
N THR A 136 4.95 -9.83 -24.40
CA THR A 136 4.07 -10.10 -23.26
C THR A 136 4.05 -8.86 -22.37
N VAL A 137 2.87 -8.30 -22.13
CA VAL A 137 2.65 -7.30 -21.07
C VAL A 137 2.30 -8.06 -19.81
N SER A 138 3.05 -7.84 -18.74
CA SER A 138 2.88 -8.52 -17.45
C SER A 138 2.61 -7.49 -16.36
N VAL A 139 1.64 -7.78 -15.48
CA VAL A 139 1.17 -6.88 -14.42
C VAL A 139 1.05 -7.66 -13.13
N LEU A 140 1.77 -7.24 -12.09
CA LEU A 140 1.66 -7.80 -10.75
C LEU A 140 0.81 -6.86 -9.88
N ALA A 141 -0.21 -7.39 -9.23
CA ALA A 141 -1.15 -6.56 -8.46
C ALA A 141 -1.80 -7.29 -7.29
N ASP A 142 -2.46 -6.51 -6.44
CA ASP A 142 -3.38 -7.03 -5.45
C ASP A 142 -4.58 -7.72 -6.15
N PRO A 143 -5.08 -8.86 -5.64
CA PRO A 143 -6.25 -9.53 -6.23
C PRO A 143 -7.49 -8.64 -6.33
N SER A 144 -7.65 -7.65 -5.44
CA SER A 144 -8.76 -6.70 -5.46
C SER A 144 -8.72 -5.74 -6.67
N ASP A 145 -7.53 -5.39 -7.16
CA ASP A 145 -7.32 -4.49 -8.31
C ASP A 145 -7.38 -5.23 -9.66
N ALA A 146 -7.44 -6.57 -9.64
CA ALA A 146 -7.34 -7.41 -10.82
C ALA A 146 -8.38 -7.06 -11.91
N ALA A 147 -9.60 -6.69 -11.51
CA ALA A 147 -10.66 -6.33 -12.45
C ALA A 147 -10.34 -5.03 -13.21
N ALA A 148 -9.93 -3.99 -12.50
CA ALA A 148 -9.59 -2.70 -13.08
C ALA A 148 -8.37 -2.81 -14.01
N LEU A 149 -7.33 -3.55 -13.59
CA LEU A 149 -6.11 -3.72 -14.40
C LEU A 149 -6.34 -4.55 -15.66
N ARG A 150 -7.25 -5.54 -15.63
CA ARG A 150 -7.68 -6.24 -16.86
C ARG A 150 -8.36 -5.29 -17.84
N GLU A 151 -9.17 -4.36 -17.34
CA GLU A 151 -9.84 -3.37 -18.19
C GLU A 151 -8.83 -2.44 -18.87
N VAL A 152 -7.80 -1.98 -18.14
CA VAL A 152 -6.69 -1.21 -18.72
C VAL A 152 -5.99 -2.00 -19.82
N LEU A 153 -5.62 -3.27 -19.56
CA LEU A 153 -4.98 -4.10 -20.58
C LEU A 153 -5.85 -4.23 -21.84
N VAL A 154 -7.14 -4.52 -21.71
CA VAL A 154 -8.05 -4.67 -22.86
C VAL A 154 -8.21 -3.35 -23.60
N ARG A 155 -8.48 -2.25 -22.89
CA ARG A 155 -8.76 -0.94 -23.48
C ARG A 155 -7.56 -0.37 -24.22
N GLU A 156 -6.38 -0.41 -23.60
CA GLU A 156 -5.19 0.27 -24.11
C GLU A 156 -4.41 -0.56 -25.14
N THR A 157 -4.48 -1.90 -25.05
CA THR A 157 -3.77 -2.77 -26.01
C THR A 157 -4.66 -3.34 -27.11
N GLY A 158 -5.99 -3.31 -26.95
CA GLY A 158 -6.93 -3.97 -27.85
C GLY A 158 -6.91 -5.50 -27.77
N THR A 159 -6.21 -6.08 -26.78
CA THR A 159 -6.15 -7.53 -26.62
C THR A 159 -7.54 -8.13 -26.40
N MET A 160 -7.77 -9.30 -27.00
CA MET A 160 -9.01 -10.06 -26.82
C MET A 160 -9.03 -10.91 -25.55
N GLY A 161 -7.92 -10.97 -24.80
CA GLY A 161 -7.84 -11.81 -23.62
C GLY A 161 -6.68 -11.50 -22.70
N VAL A 162 -6.93 -11.67 -21.41
CA VAL A 162 -5.94 -11.58 -20.35
C VAL A 162 -5.95 -12.90 -19.58
N ARG A 163 -4.78 -13.50 -19.41
CA ARG A 163 -4.60 -14.69 -18.55
C ARG A 163 -4.07 -14.24 -17.20
N GLY A 164 -4.29 -15.03 -16.16
CA GLY A 164 -3.78 -14.71 -14.83
C GLY A 164 -3.46 -15.94 -13.99
N ARG A 165 -2.56 -15.76 -13.03
CA ARG A 165 -2.28 -16.75 -11.97
C ARG A 165 -2.16 -16.04 -10.63
N THR A 166 -2.70 -16.66 -9.58
CA THR A 166 -2.46 -16.24 -8.20
C THR A 166 -1.09 -16.76 -7.78
N MET A 167 -0.36 -15.93 -7.05
CA MET A 167 0.95 -16.23 -6.49
C MET A 167 1.07 -15.58 -5.11
N GLU A 168 2.17 -15.87 -4.44
CA GLU A 168 2.51 -15.34 -3.14
C GLU A 168 3.73 -14.44 -3.25
N ARG A 169 3.72 -13.30 -2.54
CA ARG A 169 4.83 -12.34 -2.47
C ARG A 169 5.23 -12.07 -1.03
N TRP A 170 6.53 -12.01 -0.79
CA TRP A 170 7.13 -11.67 0.50
C TRP A 170 7.78 -10.28 0.45
N PRO A 171 7.02 -9.18 0.51
CA PRO A 171 7.62 -7.86 0.52
C PRO A 171 8.35 -7.63 1.85
N GLN A 172 9.53 -7.02 1.79
CA GLN A 172 10.19 -6.54 3.00
C GLN A 172 9.59 -5.20 3.41
N ALA A 173 9.40 -5.01 4.73
CA ALA A 173 9.03 -3.72 5.28
C ALA A 173 10.07 -2.67 4.87
N ARG A 174 9.57 -1.52 4.44
CA ARG A 174 10.39 -0.38 4.03
C ARG A 174 10.01 0.81 4.89
N ILE A 175 11.02 1.48 5.42
CA ILE A 175 10.86 2.76 6.08
C ILE A 175 11.31 3.82 5.08
N PHE A 176 10.55 4.91 5.01
CA PHE A 176 10.96 6.09 4.26
C PHE A 176 11.49 7.10 5.25
N ASP A 177 12.78 7.36 5.15
CA ASP A 177 13.43 8.45 5.85
C ASP A 177 13.75 9.56 4.86
N THR A 178 14.16 10.69 5.40
CA THR A 178 14.49 11.87 4.59
C THR A 178 15.78 12.48 5.06
N VAL A 179 16.72 12.69 4.14
CA VAL A 179 18.02 13.33 4.38
C VAL A 179 18.12 14.61 3.57
N MET A 180 18.93 15.54 4.07
CA MET A 180 19.21 16.82 3.41
C MET A 180 20.59 16.77 2.79
N ILE A 181 20.68 16.99 1.48
CA ILE A 181 21.95 17.13 0.75
C ILE A 181 21.98 18.52 0.12
N ASP A 182 22.84 19.39 0.64
CA ASP A 182 23.02 20.78 0.17
C ASP A 182 21.70 21.55 -0.02
N GLY A 183 20.79 21.42 0.94
CA GLY A 183 19.49 22.08 0.90
C GLY A 183 18.41 21.35 0.09
N HIS A 184 18.72 20.20 -0.49
CA HIS A 184 17.76 19.35 -1.19
C HIS A 184 17.30 18.18 -0.33
N GLU A 185 15.99 18.05 -0.21
CA GLU A 185 15.34 16.93 0.44
C GLU A 185 15.38 15.68 -0.45
N ILE A 186 15.97 14.60 0.05
CA ILE A 186 16.07 13.32 -0.63
C ILE A 186 15.45 12.24 0.26
N ARG A 187 14.41 11.58 -0.25
CA ARG A 187 13.84 10.41 0.41
C ARG A 187 14.78 9.23 0.26
N VAL A 188 14.95 8.48 1.34
CA VAL A 188 15.75 7.26 1.38
C VAL A 188 14.86 6.12 1.83
N LYS A 189 14.74 5.13 0.97
CA LYS A 189 14.08 3.87 1.28
C LYS A 189 15.06 2.97 2.03
N SER A 190 14.72 2.61 3.26
CA SER A 190 15.55 1.75 4.10
C SER A 190 14.86 0.42 4.44
N THR A 191 15.63 -0.66 4.39
CA THR A 191 15.21 -2.02 4.76
C THR A 191 16.40 -2.80 5.31
N ALA A 192 16.31 -3.29 6.55
CA ALA A 192 17.32 -4.15 7.18
C ALA A 192 18.78 -3.64 7.02
N GLY A 193 19.00 -2.34 7.28
CA GLY A 193 20.31 -1.69 7.18
C GLY A 193 20.80 -1.36 5.76
N ARG A 194 20.02 -1.68 4.72
CA ARG A 194 20.24 -1.21 3.36
C ARG A 194 19.47 0.09 3.14
N ALA A 195 20.14 1.09 2.59
CA ALA A 195 19.57 2.36 2.20
C ALA A 195 19.61 2.48 0.68
N LYS A 196 18.55 3.01 0.09
CA LYS A 196 18.50 3.37 -1.33
C LYS A 196 17.85 4.73 -1.48
N ALA A 197 18.58 5.69 -2.02
CA ALA A 197 18.02 7.01 -2.29
C ALA A 197 16.98 6.97 -3.42
N GLU A 198 15.89 7.70 -3.27
CA GLU A 198 14.82 7.78 -4.28
C GLU A 198 15.30 8.51 -5.53
N TYR A 199 15.14 7.84 -6.68
CA TYR A 199 15.75 8.27 -7.94
C TYR A 199 15.30 9.68 -8.36
N ASP A 200 14.00 9.98 -8.27
CA ASP A 200 13.46 11.27 -8.71
C ASP A 200 13.99 12.45 -7.88
N ASP A 201 14.18 12.23 -6.59
CA ASP A 201 14.71 13.24 -5.68
C ASP A 201 16.20 13.47 -5.94
N VAL A 202 16.97 12.38 -6.11
CA VAL A 202 18.38 12.45 -6.50
C VAL A 202 18.53 13.13 -7.85
N ALA A 203 17.72 12.78 -8.84
CA ALA A 203 17.78 13.35 -10.19
C ALA A 203 17.44 14.85 -10.18
N ARG A 204 16.47 15.27 -9.35
CA ARG A 204 16.13 16.68 -9.13
C ARG A 204 17.28 17.45 -8.49
N ALA A 205 17.88 16.90 -7.43
CA ALA A 205 19.02 17.51 -6.74
C ALA A 205 20.26 17.59 -7.64
N ALA A 206 20.61 16.50 -8.33
CA ALA A 206 21.73 16.44 -9.27
C ALA A 206 21.63 17.51 -10.37
N ARG A 207 20.44 17.72 -10.94
CA ARG A 207 20.20 18.79 -11.93
C ARG A 207 20.34 20.19 -11.33
N ALA A 208 19.85 20.40 -10.11
CA ALA A 208 19.91 21.70 -9.45
C ALA A 208 21.33 22.08 -9.03
N LEU A 209 22.11 21.10 -8.55
CA LEU A 209 23.47 21.29 -8.07
C LEU A 209 24.53 21.22 -9.18
N GLY A 210 24.17 20.70 -10.36
CA GLY A 210 25.13 20.46 -11.44
C GLY A 210 26.10 19.32 -11.14
N GLU A 211 25.73 18.41 -10.24
CA GLU A 211 26.57 17.29 -9.79
C GLU A 211 26.15 15.95 -10.44
N PRO A 212 27.06 14.97 -10.54
CA PRO A 212 26.71 13.64 -11.02
C PRO A 212 25.68 12.95 -10.11
N LEU A 213 24.66 12.33 -10.72
CA LEU A 213 23.62 11.57 -10.01
C LEU A 213 24.21 10.56 -9.01
N ARG A 214 25.27 9.84 -9.42
CA ARG A 214 25.94 8.84 -8.58
C ARG A 214 26.52 9.44 -7.30
N GLU A 215 26.99 10.70 -7.34
CA GLU A 215 27.58 11.35 -6.19
C GLU A 215 26.50 11.79 -5.19
N ILE A 216 25.41 12.37 -5.69
CA ILE A 216 24.25 12.72 -4.86
C ILE A 216 23.64 11.46 -4.21
N THR A 217 23.53 10.35 -4.95
CA THR A 217 23.08 9.06 -4.38
C THR A 217 23.98 8.62 -3.24
N ARG A 218 25.31 8.62 -3.44
CA ARG A 218 26.29 8.20 -2.44
C ARG A 218 26.17 9.02 -1.16
N ARG A 219 26.16 10.36 -1.29
CA ARG A 219 26.06 11.30 -0.16
C ARG A 219 24.74 11.14 0.59
N ALA A 220 23.62 10.94 -0.11
CA ALA A 220 22.32 10.69 0.50
C ALA A 220 22.29 9.38 1.32
N GLU A 221 22.82 8.30 0.77
CA GLU A 221 22.87 7.01 1.46
C GLU A 221 23.86 7.02 2.64
N GLU A 222 24.98 7.74 2.56
CA GLU A 222 25.92 7.93 3.67
C GLU A 222 25.31 8.78 4.79
N ALA A 223 24.72 9.92 4.47
CA ALA A 223 24.05 10.78 5.45
C ALA A 223 22.92 10.06 6.20
N TRP A 224 22.26 9.10 5.55
CA TRP A 224 21.28 8.25 6.22
C TRP A 224 21.93 7.24 7.19
N ARG A 225 23.09 6.66 6.83
CA ARG A 225 23.79 5.68 7.69
C ARG A 225 24.44 6.31 8.92
N GLU A 226 24.76 7.60 8.87
CA GLU A 226 25.41 8.34 9.96
C GLU A 226 24.43 8.90 11.01
N ARG A 227 23.11 8.75 10.79
CA ARG A 227 22.05 9.10 11.75
C ARG A 227 21.86 8.04 12.83
#